data_AF-M3S981-F1
#
_entry.id   AF-M3S981-F1
#
_cell.length_a   1.000
_cell.length_b   1.000
_cell.length_c   1.000
_cell.angle_alpha   90.00
_cell.angle_beta   90.00
_cell.angle_gamma   90.00
#
_symmetry.space_group_name_H-M   'P 1'
#
loop_
_entity.id
_entity.type
_entity.pdbx_description
1 polymer ?
#
loop_
_entity_poly.entity_id
_entity_poly.type
_entity_poly.pdbx_seq_one_letter_code
_entity_poly.pdbx_strand_id
1 'polypeptide(L)'
;MKVEVAMKEIRDATLYPVVIHGTYMKHLNSIIKNGLQKMGRLHIHMAQGLPKDLKEEQSGMRSTCNVVIYIDIEKAMKKGIKFYESENGVILSEGPIDASCFKEIRRYPSLTIVSIN
;
A
#
# COMPACT_ATOMS: atom_id res chain seq x y z
N MET A 1 -17.68 19.44 -0.59
CA MET A 1 -16.90 19.56 0.66
C MET A 1 -15.58 18.82 0.46
N LYS A 2 -14.45 19.52 0.37
CA LYS A 2 -13.12 18.87 0.45
C LYS A 2 -12.90 18.58 1.93
N VAL A 3 -12.91 17.31 2.31
CA VAL A 3 -12.45 16.91 3.65
C VAL A 3 -10.93 16.91 3.58
N GLU A 4 -10.31 17.94 4.13
CA GLU A 4 -8.87 17.96 4.37
C GLU A 4 -8.62 17.18 5.66
N VAL A 5 -8.09 15.96 5.51
CA VAL A 5 -7.61 15.18 6.64
C VAL A 5 -6.20 15.68 6.94
N ALA A 6 -5.89 15.97 8.21
CA ALA A 6 -4.53 16.30 8.61
C ALA A 6 -3.63 15.09 8.33
N MET A 7 -2.59 15.29 7.52
CA MET A 7 -1.61 14.25 7.19
C MET A 7 -0.20 14.79 7.32
N LYS A 8 0.68 13.98 7.89
CA LYS A 8 2.10 14.28 8.04
C LYS A 8 2.87 13.68 6.87
N GLU A 9 3.63 14.50 6.16
CA GLU A 9 4.54 14.00 5.11
C GLU A 9 5.60 13.07 5.72
N ILE A 10 5.74 11.89 5.13
CA ILE A 10 6.76 10.92 5.50
C ILE A 10 8.06 11.31 4.79
N ARG A 11 9.07 11.69 5.59
CA ARG A 11 10.40 12.10 5.09
C ARG A 11 11.50 11.08 5.35
N ASP A 12 11.23 10.15 6.24
CA ASP A 12 12.15 9.07 6.60
C ASP A 12 11.41 7.73 6.49
N ALA A 13 11.75 6.97 5.44
CA ALA A 13 11.16 5.68 5.16
C ALA A 13 11.52 4.61 6.23
N THR A 14 12.61 4.80 6.98
CA THR A 14 13.08 3.82 7.97
C THR A 14 12.13 3.69 9.16
N LEU A 15 11.32 4.72 9.40
CA LEU A 15 10.25 4.72 10.42
C LEU A 15 9.05 3.83 10.04
N TYR A 16 8.95 3.43 8.77
CA TYR A 16 7.84 2.65 8.22
C TYR A 16 8.37 1.38 7.54
N PRO A 17 8.96 0.43 8.31
CA PRO A 17 9.69 -0.71 7.76
C PRO A 17 8.80 -1.66 6.93
N VAL A 18 7.50 -1.70 7.23
CA VAL A 18 6.51 -2.51 6.54
C VAL A 18 5.33 -1.64 6.15
N VAL A 19 5.13 -1.45 4.85
CA VAL A 19 3.95 -0.80 4.26
C VAL A 19 3.33 -1.75 3.25
N ILE A 20 2.02 -1.98 3.36
CA ILE A 20 1.32 -2.98 2.57
C ILE A 20 0.04 -2.44 1.94
N HIS A 21 -0.36 -3.03 0.82
CA HIS A 21 -1.64 -2.80 0.19
C HIS A 21 -2.38 -4.11 -0.06
N GLY A 22 -3.59 -4.23 0.51
CA GLY A 22 -4.49 -5.35 0.26
C GLY A 22 -5.28 -5.18 -1.03
N THR A 23 -5.30 -6.22 -1.88
CA THR A 23 -6.04 -6.23 -3.14
C THR A 23 -6.58 -7.62 -3.46
N TYR A 24 -7.17 -7.78 -4.65
CA TYR A 24 -7.68 -9.06 -5.14
C TYR A 24 -6.83 -9.56 -6.31
N MET A 25 -6.60 -10.87 -6.37
CA MET A 25 -5.83 -11.55 -7.41
C MET A 25 -6.27 -11.17 -8.83
N LYS A 26 -7.57 -11.00 -9.07
CA LYS A 26 -8.12 -10.57 -10.37
C LYS A 26 -7.62 -9.19 -10.85
N HIS A 27 -7.11 -8.35 -9.95
CA HIS A 27 -6.55 -7.04 -10.28
C HIS A 27 -5.03 -7.05 -10.41
N LEU A 28 -4.37 -8.13 -10.00
CA LEU A 28 -2.92 -8.14 -9.85
C LEU A 28 -2.20 -7.89 -11.18
N ASN A 29 -2.63 -8.52 -12.28
CA ASN A 29 -2.03 -8.30 -13.60
C ASN A 29 -2.13 -6.84 -14.05
N SER A 30 -3.27 -6.18 -13.75
CA SER A 30 -3.43 -4.75 -14.07
C SER A 30 -2.52 -3.88 -13.20
N ILE A 31 -2.41 -4.19 -11.90
CA ILE A 31 -1.55 -3.45 -10.95
C ILE A 31 -0.08 -3.61 -11.32
N ILE A 32 0.34 -4.79 -11.77
CA ILE A 32 1.72 -5.02 -12.20
C ILE A 32 2.03 -4.23 -13.47
N LYS A 33 1.10 -4.22 -14.43
CA LYS A 33 1.28 -3.50 -15.70
C LYS A 33 1.22 -1.98 -15.55
N ASN A 34 0.30 -1.48 -14.75
CA ASN A 34 -0.08 -0.06 -14.72
C ASN A 34 0.26 0.65 -13.41
N GLY A 35 0.94 -0.05 -12.49
CA GLY A 35 1.18 0.41 -11.13
C GLY A 35 -0.07 0.34 -10.23
N LEU A 36 0.16 0.52 -8.94
CA LEU A 36 -0.90 0.74 -7.98
C LEU A 36 -1.41 2.18 -8.12
N GLN A 37 -2.72 2.35 -8.28
CA GLN A 37 -3.35 3.64 -8.53
C GLN A 37 -4.40 3.95 -7.47
N LYS A 38 -4.67 5.25 -7.26
CA LYS A 38 -5.73 5.73 -6.36
C LYS A 38 -7.14 5.34 -6.81
N MET A 39 -7.28 4.93 -8.08
CA MET A 39 -8.57 4.62 -8.71
C MET A 39 -9.53 5.80 -8.58
N GLY A 40 -10.77 5.59 -8.13
CA GLY A 40 -11.74 6.68 -7.87
C GLY A 40 -11.54 7.42 -6.55
N ARG A 41 -10.47 7.16 -5.80
CA ARG A 41 -10.15 7.83 -4.53
C ARG A 41 -9.16 8.97 -4.73
N LEU A 42 -8.99 9.79 -3.69
CA LEU A 42 -8.00 10.87 -3.67
C LEU A 42 -6.56 10.33 -3.53
N HIS A 43 -6.38 9.28 -2.71
CA HIS A 43 -5.10 8.65 -2.42
C HIS A 43 -5.19 7.13 -2.48
N ILE A 44 -4.08 6.48 -2.80
CA ILE A 44 -3.82 5.08 -2.50
C ILE A 44 -3.75 4.94 -0.99
N HIS A 45 -4.49 3.97 -0.43
CA HIS A 45 -4.47 3.65 1.00
C HIS A 45 -3.63 2.41 1.23
N MET A 46 -2.72 2.47 2.19
CA MET A 46 -1.82 1.41 2.60
C MET A 46 -1.81 1.31 4.13
N ALA A 47 -1.58 0.10 4.62
CA ALA A 47 -1.40 -0.14 6.05
C ALA A 47 0.10 -0.12 6.39
N GLN A 48 0.43 0.30 7.60
CA GLN A 48 1.75 0.09 8.19
C GLN A 48 1.71 -1.11 9.14
N GLY A 49 2.65 -2.04 9.00
CA GLY A 49 2.76 -3.23 9.86
C GLY A 49 2.50 -4.54 9.13
N LEU A 50 2.72 -5.67 9.84
CA LEU A 50 2.55 -7.00 9.26
C LEU A 50 1.06 -7.35 9.13
N PRO A 51 0.63 -8.01 8.03
CA PRO A 51 -0.78 -8.32 7.80
C PRO A 51 -1.47 -9.07 8.95
N LYS A 52 -0.74 -9.97 9.62
CA LYS A 52 -1.23 -10.78 10.74
C LYS A 52 -1.49 -9.98 12.03
N ASP A 53 -0.83 -8.84 12.18
CA ASP A 53 -0.86 -8.02 13.39
C ASP A 53 -1.84 -6.84 13.25
N LEU A 54 -2.45 -6.69 12.06
CA LEU A 54 -3.34 -5.59 11.76
C LEU A 54 -4.80 -5.94 12.03
N LYS A 55 -5.46 -5.07 12.81
CA LYS A 55 -6.92 -5.07 12.90
C LYS A 55 -7.51 -4.47 11.62
N GLU A 56 -8.65 -4.99 11.18
CA GLU A 56 -9.31 -4.57 9.93
C GLU A 56 -9.50 -3.04 9.87
N GLU A 57 -9.97 -2.46 10.98
CA GLU A 57 -10.20 -1.02 11.16
C GLU A 57 -8.95 -0.16 10.99
N GLN A 58 -7.77 -0.69 11.33
CA GLN A 58 -6.49 0.03 11.32
C GLN A 58 -5.75 -0.13 9.98
N SER A 59 -5.98 -1.23 9.28
CA SER A 59 -5.27 -1.53 8.03
C SER A 59 -5.80 -0.77 6.82
N GLY A 60 -7.06 -0.35 6.84
CA GLY A 60 -7.77 0.09 5.62
C GLY A 60 -7.88 -1.01 4.54
N MET A 61 -7.43 -2.24 4.83
CA MET A 61 -7.58 -3.41 3.99
C MET A 61 -8.94 -4.04 4.24
N ARG A 62 -9.59 -4.46 3.17
CA ARG A 62 -10.82 -5.25 3.28
C ARG A 62 -10.45 -6.65 3.81
N SER A 63 -11.16 -7.16 4.80
CA SER A 63 -11.05 -8.56 5.26
C SER A 63 -11.13 -9.58 4.12
N THR A 64 -11.87 -9.25 3.06
CA THR A 64 -12.06 -10.12 1.88
C THR A 64 -10.93 -10.07 0.86
N CYS A 65 -9.92 -9.21 1.02
CA CYS A 65 -8.76 -9.22 0.12
C CYS A 65 -8.06 -10.58 0.15
N ASN A 66 -7.42 -10.97 -0.95
CA ASN A 66 -6.77 -12.29 -1.06
C ASN A 66 -5.33 -12.20 -1.57
N VAL A 67 -4.83 -10.98 -1.72
CA VAL A 67 -3.44 -10.65 -2.05
C VAL A 67 -3.02 -9.44 -1.24
N VAL A 68 -1.78 -9.45 -0.78
CA VAL A 68 -1.11 -8.30 -0.18
C VAL A 68 0.17 -7.98 -0.96
N ILE A 69 0.37 -6.69 -1.26
CA ILE A 69 1.56 -6.17 -1.93
C ILE A 69 2.37 -5.40 -0.89
N TYR A 70 3.63 -5.77 -0.69
CA TYR A 70 4.56 -5.03 0.15
C TYR A 70 5.23 -3.94 -0.67
N ILE A 71 5.16 -2.71 -0.20
CA ILE A 71 5.64 -1.53 -0.91
C ILE A 71 7.02 -1.14 -0.40
N ASP A 72 7.96 -0.97 -1.32
CA ASP A 72 9.23 -0.31 -1.08
C ASP A 72 9.04 1.21 -1.14
N ILE A 73 8.59 1.78 -0.02
CA ILE A 73 8.36 3.22 0.04
C ILE A 73 9.65 4.02 -0.09
N GLU A 74 10.80 3.49 0.35
CA GLU A 74 12.09 4.18 0.19
C GLU A 74 12.45 4.30 -1.28
N LYS A 75 12.33 3.20 -2.03
CA LYS A 75 12.54 3.19 -3.48
C LYS A 75 11.54 4.08 -4.21
N ALA A 76 10.27 4.08 -3.78
CA ALA A 76 9.25 4.95 -4.35
C ALA A 76 9.52 6.44 -4.08
N MET A 77 9.94 6.80 -2.85
CA MET A 77 10.32 8.16 -2.47
C MET A 77 11.53 8.66 -3.27
N LYS A 78 12.53 7.79 -3.51
CA LYS A 78 13.68 8.10 -4.39
C LYS A 78 13.26 8.41 -5.84
N LYS A 79 12.08 7.97 -6.27
CA LYS A 79 11.48 8.32 -7.57
C LYS A 79 10.58 9.55 -7.52
N GLY A 80 10.52 10.25 -6.39
CA GLY A 80 9.71 11.45 -6.19
C GLY A 80 8.26 11.18 -5.76
N ILE A 81 7.88 9.93 -5.46
CA ILE A 81 6.55 9.61 -4.95
C ILE A 81 6.46 10.04 -3.48
N LYS A 82 5.50 10.89 -3.16
CA LYS A 82 5.26 11.34 -1.79
C LYS A 82 4.35 10.36 -1.04
N PHE A 83 4.66 10.19 0.23
CA PHE A 83 3.85 9.43 1.16
C PHE A 83 3.50 10.30 2.36
N TYR A 84 2.34 10.01 2.94
CA TYR A 84 1.83 10.72 4.10
C TYR A 84 1.26 9.71 5.09
N GLU A 85 1.34 10.03 6.37
CA GLU A 85 0.65 9.32 7.44
C GLU A 85 -0.53 10.18 7.91
N SER A 86 -1.71 9.56 7.99
CA SER A 86 -2.89 10.17 8.60
C SER A 86 -2.92 9.95 10.12
N GLU A 87 -3.78 10.68 10.83
CA GLU A 87 -3.89 10.61 12.30
C GLU A 87 -4.11 9.19 12.86
N ASN A 88 -4.72 8.28 12.09
CA ASN A 88 -4.97 6.90 12.52
C ASN A 88 -3.91 5.89 12.00
N GLY A 89 -2.77 6.36 11.50
CA GLY A 89 -1.66 5.52 11.05
C GLY A 89 -1.83 4.93 9.64
N VAL A 90 -2.87 5.31 8.90
CA VAL A 90 -3.01 4.90 7.49
C VAL A 90 -2.00 5.67 6.64
N ILE A 91 -1.28 4.93 5.80
CA ILE A 91 -0.29 5.47 4.87
C ILE A 91 -0.96 5.79 3.53
N LEU A 92 -0.70 6.98 3.02
CA LEU A 92 -1.38 7.56 1.88
C LEU A 92 -0.37 8.03 0.82
N SER A 93 -0.70 7.84 -0.45
CA SER A 93 0.09 8.39 -1.55
C SER A 93 -0.82 8.76 -2.72
N GLU A 94 -0.49 9.82 -3.45
CA GLU A 94 -1.16 10.14 -4.71
C GLU A 94 -0.81 9.13 -5.82
N GLY A 95 0.34 8.44 -5.68
CA GLY A 95 0.88 7.53 -6.67
C GLY A 95 1.11 8.19 -8.03
N PRO A 96 1.07 7.42 -9.14
CA PRO A 96 1.03 5.95 -9.17
C PRO A 96 2.30 5.33 -8.55
N ILE A 97 2.19 4.10 -8.05
CA ILE A 97 3.34 3.33 -7.53
C ILE A 97 3.63 2.17 -8.48
N ASP A 98 4.74 2.25 -9.22
CA ASP A 98 5.13 1.20 -10.17
C ASP A 98 5.45 -0.13 -9.50
N ALA A 99 5.27 -1.23 -10.24
CA ALA A 99 5.59 -2.58 -9.77
C ALA A 99 7.07 -2.77 -9.41
N SER A 100 7.96 -1.97 -9.99
CA SER A 100 9.39 -1.96 -9.60
C SER A 100 9.62 -1.47 -8.16
N CYS A 101 8.62 -0.88 -7.51
CA CYS A 101 8.63 -0.50 -6.10
C CYS A 101 7.90 -1.53 -5.21
N PHE A 102 7.57 -2.72 -5.70
CA PHE A 102 7.00 -3.79 -4.87
C PHE A 102 8.14 -4.68 -4.36
N LYS A 103 8.22 -4.88 -3.04
CA LYS A 103 9.21 -5.78 -2.41
C LYS A 103 8.83 -7.23 -2.64
N GLU A 104 7.55 -7.54 -2.44
CA GLU A 104 7.01 -8.88 -2.59
C GLU A 104 5.48 -8.83 -2.70
N ILE A 105 4.90 -9.90 -3.25
CA ILE A 105 3.45 -10.09 -3.35
C ILE A 105 3.13 -11.44 -2.75
N ARG A 106 2.17 -11.47 -1.82
CA ARG A 106 1.77 -12.68 -1.11
C ARG A 106 0.27 -12.91 -1.19
N ARG A 107 -0.14 -14.16 -1.14
CA ARG A 107 -1.53 -14.54 -0.88
C ARG A 107 -1.92 -14.09 0.53
N TYR A 108 -3.17 -13.76 0.73
CA TYR A 108 -3.71 -13.41 2.04
C TYR A 108 -4.95 -14.29 2.32
N PRO A 109 -5.12 -14.86 3.53
CA PRO A 109 -4.29 -14.68 4.74
C PRO A 109 -3.08 -15.64 4.85
N SER A 110 -2.88 -16.57 3.91
CA SER A 110 -1.82 -17.60 4.02
C SER A 110 -0.39 -17.06 3.96
N LEU A 111 -0.17 -15.85 3.45
CA LEU A 111 1.14 -15.21 3.26
C LEU A 111 2.14 -16.02 2.43
N THR A 112 1.65 -16.93 1.59
CA THR A 112 2.46 -17.66 0.61
C THR A 112 2.84 -16.76 -0.55
N ILE A 113 4.06 -16.90 -1.08
CA ILE A 113 4.56 -16.09 -2.19
C ILE A 113 3.67 -16.29 -3.43
N VAL A 114 3.36 -15.19 -4.13
CA VAL A 114 2.73 -15.23 -5.44
C VAL A 114 3.84 -15.20 -6.49
N SER A 115 4.04 -16.32 -7.18
CA SER A 115 4.84 -16.33 -8.40
C SER A 115 4.07 -15.63 -9.50
N ILE A 116 4.67 -14.58 -10.05
CA ILE A 116 4.17 -13.89 -11.24
C ILE A 116 4.95 -14.44 -12.41
N ASN A 117 4.26 -15.13 -13.33
CA ASN A 117 4.85 -15.64 -14.57
C ASN A 117 4.83 -14.55 -15.66
#